data_AF-A0AAD4E658-F1
#
_entry.id   AF-A0AAD4E658-F1
#
_cell.length_a   1.000
_cell.length_b   1.000
_cell.length_c   1.000
_cell.angle_alpha   90.00
_cell.angle_beta   90.00
_cell.angle_gamma   90.00
#
_symmetry.space_group_name_H-M   'P 1'
#
loop_
_entity.id
_entity.type
_entity.pdbx_description
1 polymer ?
#
loop_
_entity_poly.entity_id
_entity_poly.type
_entity_poly.pdbx_seq_one_letter_code
_entity_poly.pdbx_strand_id
1 'polypeptide(L)'
;MAAALERQSLVKLCSGETYEKAQAILRLTKVKTGVGTGYLVAHPSALPGICAYLASEELNNNEVSQKAAVASACISQNDFTKALSIVRQALGSTAQQHTRDLDYRSLISTYHVAPAEEALDWMHEAESSIPKIMEVQGVQEKSLCQNHGVRLPAFKSVMKALDKECDAVAGRIKSELQEMKFSEAPSKLRTRPSTSPQKSPSKSAMKAKSRDVTPAKPLTLKRAVVAFSHSIDDPDDTLLPETPTKRRRVESPSKPSGSVLTPAKRTRAPQSATHSVTAFEQAVRGDSTPRHEQQKSAFPIAVSIGSHSSLPGPSTPRRSRNQPSRLVEESATMEVDEQRSAPAGPPVRKRFRPVFLDQRQWCSRDPKLAKIWDAAIEHRTRMMGLYPHPFEQYRPVVTS
;
A
#
# COMPACT_ATOMS: atom_id res chain seq x y z
N MET A 1 2.49 10.66 17.14
CA MET A 1 3.63 11.61 17.29
C MET A 1 4.14 12.15 15.95
N ALA A 2 4.43 11.31 14.94
CA ALA A 2 4.94 11.77 13.63
C ALA A 2 4.09 12.89 12.98
N ALA A 3 2.77 12.75 12.95
CA ALA A 3 1.88 13.77 12.38
C ALA A 3 1.94 15.14 13.07
N ALA A 4 2.26 15.19 14.38
CA ALA A 4 2.39 16.44 15.11
C ALA A 4 3.70 17.17 14.75
N LEU A 5 4.80 16.41 14.61
CA LEU A 5 6.09 16.95 14.17
C LEU A 5 6.00 17.50 12.74
N GLU A 6 5.32 16.80 11.85
CA GLU A 6 5.10 17.27 10.47
C GLU A 6 4.32 18.58 10.41
N ARG A 7 3.26 18.72 11.22
CA ARG A 7 2.52 19.98 11.33
C ARG A 7 3.41 21.10 11.86
N GLN A 8 4.20 20.84 12.91
CA GLN A 8 5.14 21.83 13.43
C GLN A 8 6.18 22.25 12.40
N SER A 9 6.69 21.31 11.59
CA SER A 9 7.61 21.63 10.49
C SER A 9 6.96 22.51 9.43
N LEU A 10 5.71 22.25 9.05
CA LEU A 10 4.96 23.09 8.10
C LEU A 10 4.67 24.50 8.64
N VAL A 11 4.22 24.60 9.90
CA VAL A 11 3.92 25.89 10.55
C VAL A 11 5.16 26.79 10.64
N LYS A 12 6.36 26.20 10.75
CA LYS A 12 7.62 26.96 10.75
C LYS A 12 8.05 27.48 9.38
N LEU A 13 7.57 26.84 8.31
CA LEU A 13 7.99 27.13 6.93
C LEU A 13 7.05 28.08 6.20
N CYS A 14 5.75 27.96 6.46
CA CYS A 14 4.70 28.67 5.73
C CYS A 14 3.55 29.04 6.66
N SER A 15 2.83 30.09 6.30
CA SER A 15 1.65 30.59 7.03
C SER A 15 0.45 30.75 6.07
N GLY A 16 -0.74 31.03 6.61
CA GLY A 16 -1.94 31.35 5.83
C GLY A 16 -2.34 30.27 4.80
N GLU A 17 -2.64 30.72 3.59
CA GLU A 17 -3.12 29.88 2.48
C GLU A 17 -2.07 28.86 2.02
N THR A 18 -0.78 29.21 2.05
CA THR A 18 0.33 28.30 1.69
C THR A 18 0.37 27.10 2.62
N TYR A 19 0.14 27.32 3.92
CA TYR A 19 0.12 26.24 4.91
C TYR A 19 -1.03 25.25 4.65
N GLU A 20 -2.23 25.75 4.36
CA GLU A 20 -3.38 24.90 4.07
C GLU A 20 -3.16 24.07 2.81
N LYS A 21 -2.67 24.71 1.74
CA LYS A 21 -2.34 24.06 0.48
C LYS A 21 -1.22 23.02 0.66
N ALA A 22 -0.15 23.36 1.38
CA ALA A 22 0.94 22.44 1.70
C ALA A 22 0.46 21.23 2.50
N GLN A 23 -0.47 21.44 3.43
CA GLN A 23 -1.06 20.35 4.20
C GLN A 23 -1.92 19.42 3.33
N ALA A 24 -2.67 19.96 2.37
CA ALA A 24 -3.44 19.17 1.40
C ALA A 24 -2.49 18.33 0.51
N ILE A 25 -1.45 18.95 -0.05
CA ILE A 25 -0.43 18.28 -0.86
C ILE A 25 0.27 17.18 -0.05
N LEU A 26 0.60 17.43 1.23
CA LEU A 26 1.26 16.44 2.09
C LEU A 26 0.40 15.19 2.32
N ARG A 27 -0.91 15.36 2.57
CA ARG A 27 -1.83 14.22 2.73
C ARG A 27 -1.90 13.40 1.45
N LEU A 28 -2.04 14.06 0.30
CA LEU A 28 -2.10 13.41 -1.00
C LEU A 28 -0.79 12.68 -1.32
N THR A 29 0.35 13.34 -1.11
CA THR A 29 1.68 12.78 -1.35
C THR A 29 1.89 11.53 -0.51
N LYS A 30 1.53 11.53 0.78
CA LYS A 30 1.66 10.34 1.63
C LYS A 30 0.90 9.12 1.12
N VAL A 31 -0.29 9.32 0.56
CA VAL A 31 -1.07 8.24 -0.05
C VAL A 31 -0.37 7.73 -1.31
N LYS A 32 0.18 8.63 -2.12
CA LYS A 32 0.78 8.30 -3.44
C LYS A 32 2.22 7.82 -3.38
N THR A 33 2.98 8.17 -2.34
CA THR A 33 4.36 7.72 -2.12
C THR A 33 4.47 6.63 -1.05
N GLY A 34 3.33 6.02 -0.69
CA GLY A 34 3.29 4.91 0.24
C GLY A 34 4.05 3.68 -0.27
N VAL A 35 4.36 2.75 0.62
CA VAL A 35 4.95 1.47 0.22
C VAL A 35 4.04 0.74 -0.78
N GLY A 36 4.61 0.25 -1.88
CA GLY A 36 3.87 -0.47 -2.93
C GLY A 36 3.35 0.39 -4.09
N THR A 37 3.41 1.73 -4.02
CA THR A 37 2.95 2.59 -5.13
C THR A 37 3.97 2.72 -6.27
N GLY A 38 5.20 2.24 -6.06
CA GLY A 38 6.32 2.44 -6.98
C GLY A 38 7.05 3.78 -6.81
N TYR A 39 6.54 4.69 -5.99
CA TYR A 39 7.11 6.01 -5.75
C TYR A 39 7.68 6.15 -4.33
N LEU A 40 8.73 5.39 -4.03
CA LEU A 40 9.35 5.41 -2.70
C LEU A 40 10.27 6.63 -2.53
N VAL A 41 9.94 7.50 -1.56
CA VAL A 41 10.80 8.61 -1.16
C VAL A 41 11.77 8.12 -0.08
N ALA A 42 13.08 8.25 -0.33
CA ALA A 42 14.13 7.75 0.59
C ALA A 42 14.06 8.40 1.98
N HIS A 43 13.67 9.66 2.07
CA HIS A 43 13.58 10.44 3.30
C HIS A 43 12.16 10.96 3.53
N PRO A 44 11.27 10.21 4.20
CA PRO A 44 9.90 10.65 4.46
C PRO A 44 9.84 11.91 5.35
N SER A 45 10.88 12.17 6.15
CA SER A 45 11.02 13.41 6.94
C SER A 45 11.16 14.67 6.09
N ALA A 46 11.55 14.54 4.82
CA ALA A 46 11.68 15.66 3.89
C ALA A 46 10.35 16.09 3.25
N LEU A 47 9.30 15.25 3.35
CA LEU A 47 8.02 15.50 2.71
C LEU A 47 7.37 16.83 3.12
N PRO A 48 7.35 17.25 4.40
CA PRO A 48 6.80 18.56 4.77
C PRO A 48 7.46 19.72 4.04
N GLY A 49 8.80 19.74 3.97
CA GLY A 49 9.55 20.79 3.28
C GLY A 49 9.29 20.81 1.77
N ILE A 50 9.23 19.63 1.13
CA ILE A 50 8.90 19.50 -0.30
C ILE A 50 7.47 19.99 -0.58
N CYS A 51 6.50 19.63 0.26
CA CYS A 51 5.10 20.03 0.07
C CYS A 51 4.90 21.53 0.28
N ALA A 52 5.62 22.14 1.24
CA ALA A 52 5.60 23.59 1.45
C ALA A 52 6.17 24.35 0.24
N TYR A 53 7.28 23.85 -0.33
CA TYR A 53 7.86 24.40 -1.56
C TYR A 53 6.90 24.31 -2.75
N LEU A 54 6.28 23.15 -2.98
CA LEU A 54 5.32 22.96 -4.08
C LEU A 54 4.07 23.84 -3.91
N ALA A 55 3.56 24.00 -2.69
CA ALA A 55 2.43 24.89 -2.42
C ALA A 55 2.76 26.35 -2.74
N SER A 56 3.95 26.81 -2.38
CA SER A 56 4.41 28.17 -2.67
C SER A 56 4.61 28.42 -4.17
N GLU A 57 5.08 27.40 -4.90
CA GLU A 57 5.22 27.41 -6.36
C GLU A 57 3.84 27.45 -7.05
N GLU A 58 2.86 26.64 -6.62
CA GLU A 58 1.50 26.64 -7.18
C GLU A 58 0.75 27.96 -6.93
N LEU A 59 0.98 28.61 -5.78
CA LEU A 59 0.37 29.90 -5.44
C LEU A 59 1.13 31.09 -6.00
N ASN A 60 2.30 30.88 -6.62
CA ASN A 60 3.19 31.93 -7.13
C ASN A 60 3.57 33.02 -6.11
N ASN A 61 3.59 32.70 -4.81
CA ASN A 61 3.86 33.67 -3.74
C ASN A 61 5.33 33.70 -3.29
N ASN A 62 6.15 32.71 -3.69
CA ASN A 62 7.56 32.58 -3.35
C ASN A 62 7.89 32.63 -1.84
N GLU A 63 6.93 32.36 -0.96
CA GLU A 63 7.12 32.31 0.50
C GLU A 63 8.20 31.30 0.92
N VAL A 64 8.22 30.14 0.27
CA VAL A 64 9.15 29.06 0.61
C VAL A 64 10.16 28.88 -0.50
N SER A 65 11.35 29.45 -0.32
CA SER A 65 12.47 29.20 -1.24
C SER A 65 12.95 27.74 -1.16
N GLN A 66 13.48 27.21 -2.26
CA GLN A 66 14.02 25.85 -2.30
C GLN A 66 15.11 25.64 -1.23
N LYS A 67 15.96 26.64 -0.99
CA LYS A 67 17.02 26.58 0.03
C LYS A 67 16.44 26.47 1.45
N ALA A 68 15.37 27.20 1.76
CA ALA A 68 14.68 27.11 3.05
C ALA A 68 14.03 25.74 3.26
N ALA A 69 13.39 25.20 2.21
CA ALA A 69 12.81 23.86 2.25
C ALA A 69 13.88 22.78 2.49
N VAL A 70 15.01 22.84 1.80
CA VAL A 70 16.15 21.91 1.98
C VAL A 70 16.70 21.98 3.40
N ALA A 71 16.88 23.20 3.93
CA ALA A 71 17.35 23.40 5.30
C ALA A 71 16.39 22.77 6.34
N SER A 72 15.08 22.94 6.17
CA SER A 72 14.07 22.35 7.07
C SER A 72 13.98 20.83 7.01
N ALA A 73 14.27 20.26 5.84
CA ALA A 73 14.21 18.82 5.61
C ALA A 73 15.45 18.09 6.16
N CYS A 74 16.51 18.84 6.52
CA CYS A 74 17.78 18.33 7.00
C CYS A 74 18.42 17.28 6.07
N ILE A 75 18.30 17.48 4.74
CA ILE A 75 18.87 16.59 3.72
C ILE A 75 19.75 17.36 2.74
N SER A 76 20.56 16.64 1.97
CA SER A 76 21.39 17.25 0.92
C SER A 76 20.52 17.83 -0.22
N GLN A 77 21.01 18.88 -0.88
CA GLN A 77 20.33 19.48 -2.04
C GLN A 77 20.06 18.45 -3.15
N ASN A 78 20.98 17.52 -3.36
CA ASN A 78 20.86 16.47 -4.38
C ASN A 78 19.79 15.44 -4.02
N ASP A 79 19.65 15.08 -2.74
CA ASP A 79 18.60 14.15 -2.32
C ASP A 79 17.24 14.85 -2.29
N PHE A 80 17.21 16.14 -1.97
CA PHE A 80 15.99 16.95 -2.02
C PHE A 80 15.45 17.04 -3.45
N THR A 81 16.30 17.36 -4.43
CA THR A 81 15.89 17.43 -5.85
C THR A 81 15.40 16.10 -6.39
N LYS A 82 16.05 14.98 -6.03
CA LYS A 82 15.55 13.63 -6.35
C LYS A 82 14.20 13.34 -5.71
N ALA A 83 14.06 13.59 -4.41
CA ALA A 83 12.80 13.39 -3.69
C ALA A 83 11.67 14.26 -4.27
N LEU A 84 11.97 15.51 -4.61
CA LEU A 84 11.04 16.43 -5.26
C LEU A 84 10.62 15.94 -6.65
N SER A 85 11.54 15.40 -7.45
CA SER A 85 11.21 14.78 -8.74
C SER A 85 10.27 13.58 -8.59
N ILE A 86 10.52 12.72 -7.59
CA ILE A 86 9.64 11.58 -7.28
C ILE A 86 8.25 12.06 -6.85
N VAL A 87 8.17 13.06 -5.97
CA VAL A 87 6.89 13.64 -5.52
C VAL A 87 6.14 14.28 -6.68
N ARG A 88 6.81 15.06 -7.53
CA ARG A 88 6.20 15.62 -8.75
C ARG A 88 5.70 14.53 -9.70
N GLN A 89 6.43 13.41 -9.85
CA GLN A 89 5.98 12.29 -10.67
C GLN A 89 4.76 11.59 -10.05
N ALA A 90 4.75 11.40 -8.73
CA ALA A 90 3.64 10.80 -7.99
C ALA A 90 2.37 11.66 -8.05
N LEU A 91 2.50 12.99 -7.95
CA LEU A 91 1.38 13.94 -8.00
C LEU A 91 0.96 14.27 -9.45
N GLY A 92 1.92 14.36 -10.38
CA GLY A 92 1.66 14.59 -11.80
C GLY A 92 0.96 13.41 -12.46
N SER A 93 1.21 12.19 -11.97
CA SER A 93 0.41 11.02 -12.34
C SER A 93 -1.05 11.24 -11.99
N THR A 94 -1.39 11.87 -10.86
CA THR A 94 -2.79 12.15 -10.53
C THR A 94 -3.43 13.29 -11.31
N ALA A 95 -2.70 14.39 -11.56
CA ALA A 95 -3.24 15.47 -12.39
C ALA A 95 -3.52 14.96 -13.81
N GLN A 96 -2.61 14.16 -14.39
CA GLN A 96 -2.84 13.58 -15.71
C GLN A 96 -3.68 12.30 -15.72
N GLN A 97 -3.95 11.61 -14.60
CA GLN A 97 -4.77 10.39 -14.61
C GLN A 97 -6.19 10.59 -14.06
N HIS A 98 -6.45 11.62 -13.24
CA HIS A 98 -7.80 11.95 -12.81
C HIS A 98 -8.46 13.03 -13.67
N THR A 99 -7.69 13.80 -14.45
CA THR A 99 -8.25 14.68 -15.50
C THR A 99 -7.71 14.37 -16.89
N ARG A 100 -7.11 13.19 -17.12
CA ARG A 100 -7.42 12.53 -18.38
C ARG A 100 -8.86 12.17 -18.21
N ASP A 101 -9.73 13.01 -18.77
CA ASP A 101 -11.16 12.81 -18.87
C ASP A 101 -11.42 11.31 -18.92
N LEU A 102 -11.80 10.73 -17.78
CA LEU A 102 -12.43 9.42 -17.75
C LEU A 102 -13.81 9.69 -18.30
N ASP A 103 -13.82 9.98 -19.59
CA ASP A 103 -14.99 10.34 -20.33
C ASP A 103 -15.88 9.12 -20.28
N TYR A 104 -17.18 9.33 -20.04
CA TYR A 104 -18.12 8.21 -19.97
C TYR A 104 -18.04 7.36 -21.24
N ARG A 105 -17.69 7.98 -22.37
CA ARG A 105 -17.37 7.32 -23.65
C ARG A 105 -16.23 6.30 -23.53
N SER A 106 -15.15 6.65 -22.84
CA SER A 106 -13.98 5.76 -22.66
C SER A 106 -14.34 4.56 -21.77
N LEU A 107 -15.11 4.78 -20.71
CA LEU A 107 -15.62 3.71 -19.84
C LEU A 107 -16.55 2.77 -20.61
N ILE A 108 -17.54 3.30 -21.31
CA ILE A 108 -18.51 2.51 -22.09
C ILE A 108 -17.80 1.71 -23.19
N SER A 109 -16.82 2.32 -23.86
CA SER A 109 -16.00 1.63 -24.86
C SER A 109 -15.12 0.52 -24.25
N THR A 110 -14.60 0.72 -23.05
CA THR A 110 -13.73 -0.27 -22.36
C THR A 110 -14.52 -1.48 -21.88
N TYR A 111 -15.75 -1.26 -21.42
CA TYR A 111 -16.60 -2.32 -20.85
C TYR A 111 -17.63 -2.88 -21.84
N HIS A 112 -17.64 -2.39 -23.10
CA HIS A 112 -18.57 -2.81 -24.14
C HIS A 112 -20.04 -2.78 -23.71
N VAL A 113 -20.45 -1.71 -23.01
CA VAL A 113 -21.85 -1.53 -22.60
C VAL A 113 -22.68 -1.19 -23.82
N ALA A 114 -23.71 -2.00 -24.10
CA ALA A 114 -24.63 -1.78 -25.21
C ALA A 114 -26.07 -1.63 -24.69
N PRO A 115 -26.84 -0.63 -25.15
CA PRO A 115 -26.46 0.39 -26.14
C PRO A 115 -25.60 1.54 -25.54
N ALA A 116 -24.53 1.90 -26.25
CA ALA A 116 -23.53 2.84 -25.74
C ALA A 116 -24.06 4.27 -25.56
N GLU A 117 -24.92 4.73 -26.47
CA GLU A 117 -25.47 6.09 -26.42
C GLU A 117 -26.51 6.25 -25.29
N GLU A 118 -27.41 5.27 -25.06
CA GLU A 118 -28.34 5.34 -23.91
C GLU A 118 -27.59 5.31 -22.57
N ALA A 119 -26.50 4.54 -22.48
CA ALA A 119 -25.69 4.49 -21.26
C ALA A 119 -25.00 5.84 -20.97
N LEU A 120 -24.60 6.59 -22.00
CA LEU A 120 -24.09 7.96 -21.85
C LEU A 120 -25.18 8.90 -21.34
N ASP A 121 -26.36 8.83 -21.93
CA ASP A 121 -27.50 9.67 -21.55
C ASP A 121 -27.89 9.43 -20.09
N TRP A 122 -27.95 8.16 -19.65
CA TRP A 122 -28.23 7.82 -18.25
C TRP A 122 -27.15 8.33 -17.28
N MET A 123 -25.87 8.27 -17.67
CA MET A 123 -24.78 8.77 -16.82
C MET A 123 -24.84 10.29 -16.67
N HIS A 124 -25.11 11.02 -17.76
CA HIS A 124 -25.29 12.48 -17.71
C HIS A 124 -26.56 12.91 -16.99
N GLU A 125 -27.67 12.17 -17.16
CA GLU A 125 -28.90 12.41 -16.42
C GLU A 125 -28.69 12.18 -14.91
N ALA A 126 -28.00 11.10 -14.55
CA ALA A 126 -27.65 10.82 -13.16
C ALA A 126 -26.78 11.94 -12.56
N GLU A 127 -25.73 12.37 -13.25
CA GLU A 127 -24.92 13.51 -12.82
C GLU A 127 -25.72 14.80 -12.68
N SER A 128 -26.63 15.08 -13.60
CA SER A 128 -27.50 16.26 -13.55
C SER A 128 -28.51 16.17 -12.40
N SER A 129 -28.90 14.95 -12.01
CA SER A 129 -29.82 14.70 -10.91
C SER A 129 -29.16 14.81 -9.53
N ILE A 130 -27.86 14.53 -9.40
CA ILE A 130 -27.16 14.53 -8.10
C ILE A 130 -27.20 15.91 -7.42
N PRO A 131 -26.85 17.03 -8.09
CA PRO A 131 -27.01 18.37 -7.52
C PRO A 131 -28.45 18.64 -7.15
N LYS A 132 -29.42 18.20 -7.98
CA LYS A 132 -30.85 18.41 -7.70
C LYS A 132 -31.32 17.64 -6.47
N ILE A 133 -30.78 16.44 -6.23
CA ILE A 133 -31.04 15.60 -5.05
C ILE A 133 -30.36 16.19 -3.80
N MET A 134 -29.13 16.68 -3.94
CA MET A 134 -28.38 17.31 -2.85
C MET A 134 -28.90 18.73 -2.52
N GLU A 135 -29.41 19.44 -3.52
CA GLU A 135 -30.12 20.71 -3.44
C GLU A 135 -31.62 20.51 -3.21
N VAL A 136 -32.08 19.28 -2.96
CA VAL A 136 -33.24 19.08 -2.09
C VAL A 136 -32.83 19.47 -0.67
N GLN A 137 -32.64 20.78 -0.53
CA GLN A 137 -32.77 21.60 0.64
C GLN A 137 -33.88 21.03 1.50
N GLY A 138 -33.53 20.73 2.75
CA GLY A 138 -34.36 20.14 3.79
C GLY A 138 -35.82 19.97 3.39
N VAL A 139 -36.14 18.77 2.86
CA VAL A 139 -37.54 18.35 2.72
C VAL A 139 -38.17 18.61 4.07
N GLN A 140 -39.03 19.63 4.13
CA GLN A 140 -39.71 19.98 5.35
C GLN A 140 -40.49 18.73 5.75
N GLU A 141 -40.14 18.09 6.87
CA GLU A 141 -40.79 16.84 7.32
C GLU A 141 -42.31 16.95 7.29
N LYS A 142 -42.82 18.19 7.49
CA LYS A 142 -44.22 18.58 7.42
C LYS A 142 -44.84 18.35 6.04
N SER A 143 -44.19 18.75 4.95
CA SER A 143 -44.74 18.58 3.59
C SER A 143 -44.78 17.12 3.18
N LEU A 144 -43.77 16.33 3.54
CA LEU A 144 -43.73 14.89 3.29
C LEU A 144 -44.86 14.16 4.05
N CYS A 145 -45.04 14.49 5.34
CA CYS A 145 -46.13 13.93 6.15
C CYS A 145 -47.51 14.31 5.59
N GLN A 146 -47.69 15.56 5.14
CA GLN A 146 -48.95 16.04 4.58
C GLN A 146 -49.29 15.38 3.24
N ASN A 147 -48.31 15.20 2.34
CA ASN A 147 -48.52 14.59 1.03
C ASN A 147 -48.86 13.10 1.11
N HIS A 148 -48.34 12.40 2.11
CA HIS A 148 -48.54 10.95 2.28
C HIS A 148 -49.56 10.58 3.36
N GLY A 149 -50.25 11.56 3.96
CA GLY A 149 -51.24 11.32 5.02
C GLY A 149 -50.65 10.69 6.29
N VAL A 150 -49.34 10.79 6.49
CA VAL A 150 -48.65 10.22 7.66
C VAL A 150 -48.70 11.24 8.80
N ARG A 151 -49.07 10.81 10.01
CA ARG A 151 -49.00 11.67 11.19
C ARG A 151 -47.53 11.99 11.50
N LEU A 152 -47.21 13.29 11.56
CA LEU A 152 -45.88 13.79 11.93
C LEU A 152 -45.24 13.09 13.15
N PRO A 153 -45.94 12.82 14.28
CA PRO A 153 -45.34 12.10 15.41
C PRO A 153 -44.98 10.64 15.08
N ALA A 154 -45.75 9.95 14.24
CA ALA A 154 -45.44 8.58 13.82
C ALA A 154 -44.21 8.57 12.90
N PHE A 155 -44.13 9.51 11.95
CA PHE A 155 -42.97 9.69 11.09
C PHE A 155 -41.69 9.96 11.89
N LYS A 156 -41.74 10.91 12.85
CA LYS A 156 -40.61 11.21 13.75
C LYS A 156 -40.19 10.00 14.60
N SER A 157 -41.15 9.19 15.04
CA SER A 157 -40.86 7.96 15.77
C SER A 157 -40.08 6.96 14.91
N VAL A 158 -40.46 6.82 13.64
CA VAL A 158 -39.76 5.94 12.68
C VAL A 158 -38.36 6.48 12.36
N MET A 159 -38.23 7.78 12.07
CA MET A 159 -36.91 8.40 11.82
C MET A 159 -35.97 8.22 13.02
N LYS A 160 -36.45 8.45 14.23
CA LYS A 160 -35.66 8.24 15.46
C LYS A 160 -35.26 6.77 15.66
N ALA A 161 -36.11 5.83 15.28
CA ALA A 161 -35.79 4.41 15.32
C ALA A 161 -34.70 4.06 14.29
N LEU A 162 -34.81 4.57 13.06
CA LEU A 162 -33.82 4.41 12.01
C LEU A 162 -32.46 5.01 12.40
N ASP A 163 -32.43 6.24 12.90
CA ASP A 163 -31.19 6.89 13.36
C ASP A 163 -30.52 6.05 14.46
N LYS A 164 -31.30 5.54 15.41
CA LYS A 164 -30.79 4.67 16.47
C LYS A 164 -30.20 3.36 15.93
N GLU A 165 -30.82 2.75 14.93
CA GLU A 165 -30.29 1.54 14.28
C GLU A 165 -29.04 1.83 13.46
N CYS A 166 -29.03 2.93 12.70
CA CYS A 166 -27.87 3.40 11.95
C CYS A 166 -26.67 3.68 12.86
N ASP A 167 -26.89 4.36 14.00
CA ASP A 167 -25.86 4.59 15.01
C ASP A 167 -25.35 3.28 15.62
N ALA A 168 -26.22 2.31 15.87
CA ALA A 168 -25.83 1.00 16.37
C ALA A 168 -25.01 0.20 15.34
N VAL A 169 -25.35 0.28 14.06
CA VAL A 169 -24.58 -0.32 12.95
C VAL A 169 -23.22 0.39 12.82
N ALA A 170 -23.19 1.72 12.83
CA ALA A 170 -21.96 2.49 12.80
C ALA A 170 -21.04 2.18 14.00
N GLY A 171 -21.62 1.99 15.18
CA GLY A 171 -20.92 1.52 16.38
C GLY A 171 -20.26 0.15 16.18
N ARG A 172 -21.01 -0.83 15.66
CA ARG A 172 -20.48 -2.18 15.35
C ARG A 172 -19.33 -2.14 14.35
N ILE A 173 -19.49 -1.41 13.25
CA ILE A 173 -18.43 -1.24 12.24
C ILE A 173 -17.17 -0.63 12.87
N LYS A 174 -17.31 0.40 13.71
CA LYS A 174 -16.17 1.02 14.41
C LYS A 174 -15.49 0.04 15.36
N SER A 175 -16.26 -0.75 16.12
CA SER A 175 -15.74 -1.78 17.02
C SER A 175 -14.98 -2.88 16.27
N GLU A 176 -15.54 -3.38 15.15
CA GLU A 176 -14.92 -4.42 14.33
C GLU A 176 -13.63 -3.91 13.66
N LEU A 177 -13.64 -2.68 13.11
CA LEU A 177 -12.43 -2.04 12.60
C LEU A 177 -11.36 -1.82 13.68
N GLN A 178 -11.77 -1.59 14.93
CA GLN A 178 -10.85 -1.45 16.04
C GLN A 178 -10.28 -2.81 16.47
N GLU A 179 -11.09 -3.86 16.49
CA GLU A 179 -10.67 -5.24 16.77
C GLU A 179 -9.66 -5.74 15.72
N MET A 180 -9.93 -5.49 14.43
CA MET A 180 -9.01 -5.81 13.34
C MET A 180 -7.65 -5.12 13.52
N LYS A 181 -7.63 -3.84 13.93
CA LYS A 181 -6.38 -3.10 14.20
C LYS A 181 -5.56 -3.68 15.35
N PHE A 182 -6.19 -4.30 16.36
CA PHE A 182 -5.48 -4.93 17.46
C PHE A 182 -5.06 -6.37 17.16
N SER A 183 -5.84 -7.09 16.34
CA SER A 183 -5.53 -8.46 15.90
C SER A 183 -4.34 -8.49 14.93
N GLU A 184 -4.06 -7.40 14.23
CA GLU A 184 -2.93 -7.26 13.31
C GLU A 184 -1.59 -6.96 14.00
N ALA A 185 -1.52 -7.00 15.33
CA ALA A 185 -0.24 -7.03 16.01
C ALA A 185 0.53 -8.27 15.52
N PRO A 186 1.72 -8.11 14.91
CA PRO A 186 2.46 -9.22 14.33
C PRO A 186 2.74 -10.21 15.44
N SER A 187 1.96 -11.29 15.44
CA SER A 187 2.26 -12.54 16.12
C SER A 187 3.71 -12.81 15.82
N LYS A 188 4.58 -12.50 16.79
CA LYS A 188 5.99 -12.83 16.74
C LYS A 188 6.00 -14.31 16.48
N LEU A 189 6.29 -14.68 15.23
CA LEU A 189 6.57 -16.03 14.81
C LEU A 189 7.60 -16.53 15.80
N ARG A 190 7.10 -17.29 16.78
CA ARG A 190 7.88 -18.09 17.69
C ARG A 190 8.60 -19.04 16.76
N THR A 191 9.85 -18.68 16.45
CA THR A 191 10.78 -19.45 15.65
C THR A 191 10.81 -20.83 16.28
N ARG A 192 10.08 -21.76 15.66
CA ARG A 192 10.18 -23.17 15.98
C ARG A 192 11.62 -23.53 15.62
N PRO A 193 12.45 -24.01 16.56
CA PRO A 193 13.81 -24.41 16.23
C PRO A 193 13.69 -25.54 15.21
N SER A 194 14.02 -25.21 13.96
CA SER A 194 14.17 -26.18 12.89
C SER A 194 15.35 -27.06 13.26
N THR A 195 15.06 -28.28 13.70
CA THR A 195 16.03 -29.36 13.84
C THR A 195 16.54 -29.71 12.45
N SER A 196 17.59 -29.02 12.02
CA SER A 196 18.36 -29.36 10.83
C SER A 196 18.93 -30.79 10.94
N PRO A 197 18.88 -31.60 9.86
CA PRO A 197 19.56 -32.89 9.83
C PRO A 197 21.08 -32.68 9.80
N GLN A 198 21.75 -33.38 10.71
CA GLN A 198 23.19 -33.48 10.77
C GLN A 198 23.80 -34.09 9.50
N LYS A 199 24.96 -33.51 9.12
CA LYS A 199 26.14 -34.14 8.52
C LYS A 199 26.08 -34.55 7.04
N SER A 200 26.94 -33.89 6.26
CA SER A 200 27.85 -34.58 5.33
C SER A 200 29.17 -33.80 5.26
N PRO A 201 30.34 -34.47 5.40
CA PRO A 201 31.65 -33.83 5.38
C PRO A 201 32.24 -33.88 3.97
N SER A 202 32.55 -32.73 3.38
CA SER A 202 33.42 -32.67 2.21
C SER A 202 34.61 -31.75 2.45
N LYS A 203 35.74 -32.43 2.65
CA LYS A 203 37.12 -31.99 2.52
C LYS A 203 37.33 -31.17 1.24
N SER A 204 38.00 -30.02 1.36
CA SER A 204 39.29 -29.70 0.71
C SER A 204 39.65 -28.27 1.13
N ALA A 205 40.59 -28.02 2.05
CA ALA A 205 42.03 -28.14 1.90
C ALA A 205 42.56 -27.47 0.63
N MET A 206 42.88 -26.17 0.72
CA MET A 206 44.06 -25.44 0.21
C MET A 206 43.92 -23.99 0.73
N LYS A 207 44.54 -23.58 1.84
CA LYS A 207 45.94 -23.15 2.01
C LYS A 207 46.29 -21.95 1.13
N ALA A 208 46.13 -20.74 1.68
CA ALA A 208 47.00 -19.61 1.38
C ALA A 208 47.15 -18.72 2.62
N LYS A 209 48.41 -18.59 3.05
CA LYS A 209 48.91 -17.78 4.15
C LYS A 209 49.06 -16.32 3.70
N SER A 210 48.55 -15.39 4.50
CA SER A 210 49.12 -14.06 4.75
C SER A 210 48.11 -13.30 5.62
N ARG A 211 48.44 -12.51 6.63
CA ARG A 211 49.68 -12.17 7.34
C ARG A 211 49.15 -11.34 8.51
N ASP A 212 49.56 -11.67 9.72
CA ASP A 212 49.24 -10.92 10.93
C ASP A 212 49.70 -9.45 10.81
N VAL A 213 48.77 -8.52 11.01
CA VAL A 213 49.04 -7.20 11.62
C VAL A 213 47.79 -6.78 12.41
N THR A 214 47.79 -7.08 13.70
CA THR A 214 47.04 -6.36 14.74
C THR A 214 47.96 -5.27 15.33
N PRO A 215 47.52 -4.44 16.30
CA PRO A 215 46.29 -3.64 16.37
C PRO A 215 46.60 -2.17 16.78
N ALA A 216 45.81 -1.18 16.34
CA ALA A 216 45.95 0.19 16.84
C ALA A 216 44.61 0.77 17.33
N LYS A 217 44.52 0.75 18.67
CA LYS A 217 43.76 1.51 19.67
C LYS A 217 42.68 2.55 19.25
N PRO A 218 41.63 2.69 20.09
CA PRO A 218 40.49 3.58 19.89
C PRO A 218 40.81 5.04 20.27
N LEU A 219 40.37 6.00 19.46
CA LEU A 219 40.40 7.42 19.81
C LEU A 219 39.02 7.84 20.34
N THR A 220 38.89 7.84 21.66
CA THR A 220 37.82 8.52 22.39
C THR A 220 38.11 10.01 22.43
N LEU A 221 37.27 10.85 21.84
CA LEU A 221 37.24 12.29 22.13
C LEU A 221 35.85 12.69 22.64
N LYS A 222 35.83 13.00 23.93
CA LYS A 222 34.75 13.66 24.68
C LYS A 222 34.95 15.18 24.58
N ARG A 223 33.85 15.90 24.88
CA ARG A 223 33.71 17.36 25.11
C ARG A 223 33.39 18.15 23.83
N ALA A 224 32.51 19.15 23.83
CA ALA A 224 32.08 19.99 24.92
C ALA A 224 30.58 20.35 24.81
N VAL A 225 29.91 20.28 25.96
CA VAL A 225 28.71 21.05 26.27
C VAL A 225 29.18 22.50 26.42
N VAL A 226 28.71 23.39 25.53
CA VAL A 226 28.79 24.83 25.76
C VAL A 226 27.39 25.28 26.16
N ALA A 227 27.21 25.44 27.46
CA ALA A 227 26.16 26.25 28.02
C ALA A 227 26.52 27.72 27.76
N PHE A 228 25.63 28.44 27.08
CA PHE A 228 25.58 29.89 27.16
C PHE A 228 24.41 30.27 28.07
N SER A 229 24.79 30.79 29.23
CA SER A 229 23.93 31.48 30.18
C SER A 229 24.26 32.96 30.14
N HIS A 230 23.25 33.78 30.48
CA HIS A 230 23.28 35.24 30.76
C HIS A 230 23.30 36.15 29.52
N SER A 231 22.46 37.18 29.41
CA SER A 231 21.99 38.11 30.48
C SER A 231 20.85 39.05 30.03
N ILE A 232 19.95 39.43 30.97
CA ILE A 232 19.46 40.82 31.29
C ILE A 232 18.47 41.45 30.27
N ASP A 233 17.27 42.00 30.55
CA ASP A 233 16.52 42.59 31.70
C ASP A 233 14.98 42.50 31.39
N ASP A 234 14.09 42.02 32.26
CA ASP A 234 13.27 42.74 33.29
C ASP A 234 11.86 43.17 32.76
N PRO A 235 10.85 43.55 33.59
CA PRO A 235 9.89 42.66 34.27
C PRO A 235 8.41 42.94 33.91
N ASP A 236 7.50 41.96 34.09
CA ASP A 236 6.23 42.25 34.80
C ASP A 236 5.52 40.98 35.28
N ASP A 237 4.91 41.13 36.45
CA ASP A 237 4.31 40.16 37.34
C ASP A 237 3.19 39.31 36.71
N THR A 238 3.22 37.99 36.92
CA THR A 238 1.98 37.23 37.17
C THR A 238 2.25 35.99 38.02
N LEU A 239 1.68 36.04 39.22
CA LEU A 239 1.70 35.04 40.29
C LEU A 239 1.07 33.71 39.87
N LEU A 240 1.81 32.60 40.00
CA LEU A 240 1.23 31.26 40.11
C LEU A 240 1.96 30.44 41.19
N PRO A 241 1.24 29.76 42.10
CA PRO A 241 1.87 29.01 43.18
C PRO A 241 2.41 27.65 42.74
N GLU A 242 3.68 27.40 43.09
CA GLU A 242 4.32 26.09 43.09
C GLU A 242 3.71 25.16 44.14
N THR A 243 3.49 23.90 43.74
CA THR A 243 3.52 22.76 44.67
C THR A 243 4.29 21.61 44.02
N PRO A 244 5.39 21.10 44.63
CA PRO A 244 5.99 19.84 44.23
C PRO A 244 5.71 18.77 45.30
N THR A 245 4.88 17.78 45.00
CA THR A 245 4.76 16.58 45.86
C THR A 245 5.29 15.34 45.15
N LYS A 246 6.57 15.10 45.44
CA LYS A 246 7.32 13.85 45.28
C LYS A 246 6.57 12.68 45.96
N ARG A 247 6.01 11.75 45.19
CA ARG A 247 5.59 10.41 45.67
C ARG A 247 6.19 9.35 44.76
N ARG A 248 7.28 8.73 45.22
CA ARG A 248 7.36 7.39 45.86
C ARG A 248 6.99 6.26 44.89
N ARG A 249 8.06 5.59 44.42
CA ARG A 249 8.09 4.29 43.74
C ARG A 249 7.63 3.22 44.74
N VAL A 250 6.49 2.58 44.45
CA VAL A 250 5.98 1.45 45.23
C VAL A 250 6.26 0.19 44.43
N GLU A 251 7.14 -0.65 44.95
CA GLU A 251 7.36 -2.01 44.48
C GLU A 251 6.16 -2.88 44.88
N SER A 252 5.75 -3.79 43.99
CA SER A 252 4.65 -4.73 44.23
C SER A 252 5.16 -6.17 44.26
N PRO A 253 4.50 -7.07 45.05
CA PRO A 253 5.18 -8.14 45.76
C PRO A 253 5.17 -9.50 45.05
N SER A 254 6.17 -10.30 45.40
CA SER A 254 6.38 -11.72 45.11
C SER A 254 5.20 -12.62 45.49
N LYS A 255 4.78 -13.50 44.57
CA LYS A 255 3.86 -14.62 44.82
C LYS A 255 4.61 -15.83 45.40
N PRO A 256 4.06 -16.51 46.42
CA PRO A 256 4.69 -17.69 47.00
C PRO A 256 4.41 -18.98 46.21
N SER A 257 5.46 -19.78 46.16
CA SER A 257 5.53 -21.19 45.82
C SER A 257 4.61 -22.03 46.72
N GLY A 258 3.84 -22.93 46.12
CA GLY A 258 3.10 -24.00 46.79
C GLY A 258 3.25 -25.31 46.01
N SER A 259 4.39 -25.98 46.22
CA SER A 259 4.67 -27.34 45.78
C SER A 259 4.15 -28.31 46.85
N VAL A 260 3.18 -29.16 46.51
CA VAL A 260 2.89 -30.40 47.25
C VAL A 260 2.80 -31.54 46.25
N LEU A 261 3.69 -32.50 46.44
CA LEU A 261 3.79 -33.77 45.72
C LEU A 261 2.89 -34.84 46.36
N THR A 262 2.72 -35.92 45.59
CA THR A 262 2.51 -37.33 45.98
C THR A 262 1.09 -37.92 45.73
N PRO A 263 0.94 -39.26 45.59
CA PRO A 263 0.61 -39.87 44.29
C PRO A 263 -0.59 -40.87 44.40
N ALA A 264 -1.03 -41.44 43.27
CA ALA A 264 -1.34 -42.88 43.10
C ALA A 264 -2.46 -43.19 42.08
N LYS A 265 -2.19 -44.28 41.35
CA LYS A 265 -3.10 -45.35 40.86
C LYS A 265 -4.22 -45.00 39.85
N ARG A 266 -3.83 -45.13 38.58
CA ARG A 266 -4.29 -46.15 37.61
C ARG A 266 -5.69 -46.77 37.85
N THR A 267 -6.68 -46.31 37.08
CA THR A 267 -7.80 -47.15 36.60
C THR A 267 -8.12 -46.77 35.15
N ARG A 268 -8.20 -47.79 34.30
CA ARG A 268 -8.37 -47.73 32.84
C ARG A 268 -9.82 -48.11 32.53
N ALA A 269 -10.58 -47.24 31.85
CA ALA A 269 -11.86 -47.58 31.22
C ALA A 269 -12.16 -46.61 30.05
N PRO A 270 -12.93 -47.02 29.03
CA PRO A 270 -12.87 -46.44 27.68
C PRO A 270 -13.86 -45.28 27.51
N GLN A 271 -13.42 -44.19 26.89
CA GLN A 271 -14.30 -43.13 26.39
C GLN A 271 -13.99 -42.89 24.92
N SER A 272 -14.76 -43.52 24.05
CA SER A 272 -14.84 -43.24 22.62
C SER A 272 -16.31 -42.99 22.29
N ALA A 273 -16.77 -41.73 22.38
CA ALA A 273 -18.07 -41.31 21.84
C ALA A 273 -18.32 -39.78 21.75
N THR A 274 -17.44 -38.90 22.24
CA THR A 274 -17.80 -37.47 22.40
C THR A 274 -17.20 -36.48 21.39
N HIS A 275 -16.38 -36.95 20.44
CA HIS A 275 -15.77 -36.06 19.43
C HIS A 275 -16.61 -35.83 18.16
N SER A 276 -17.64 -36.64 17.89
CA SER A 276 -18.46 -36.49 16.68
C SER A 276 -19.57 -35.45 16.84
N VAL A 277 -20.14 -35.31 18.04
CA VAL A 277 -21.24 -34.37 18.31
C VAL A 277 -20.75 -32.92 18.35
N THR A 278 -19.57 -32.68 18.92
CA THR A 278 -18.96 -31.35 18.97
C THR A 278 -18.50 -30.85 17.60
N ALA A 279 -18.03 -31.74 16.72
CA ALA A 279 -17.66 -31.38 15.35
C ALA A 279 -18.91 -31.09 14.47
N PHE A 280 -20.03 -31.78 14.72
CA PHE A 280 -21.28 -31.55 14.00
C PHE A 280 -21.95 -30.23 14.43
N GLU A 281 -21.99 -29.92 15.73
CA GLU A 281 -22.51 -28.63 16.22
C GLU A 281 -21.69 -27.43 15.75
N GLN A 282 -20.38 -27.59 15.56
CA GLN A 282 -19.52 -26.55 14.97
C GLN A 282 -19.77 -26.35 13.47
N ALA A 283 -20.10 -27.42 12.72
CA ALA A 283 -20.40 -27.33 11.29
C ALA A 283 -21.75 -26.64 11.00
N VAL A 284 -22.74 -26.79 11.90
CA VAL A 284 -24.07 -26.19 11.73
C VAL A 284 -24.10 -24.69 12.06
N ARG A 285 -23.15 -24.19 12.88
CA ARG A 285 -23.07 -22.77 13.26
C ARG A 285 -22.41 -21.84 12.24
N GLY A 286 -21.86 -22.38 11.15
CA GLY A 286 -21.29 -21.56 10.06
C GLY A 286 -20.01 -20.78 10.42
N ASP A 287 -19.38 -21.07 11.55
CA ASP A 287 -18.13 -20.42 11.95
C ASP A 287 -16.94 -21.03 11.20
N SER A 288 -16.61 -20.44 10.05
CA SER A 288 -15.39 -20.74 9.32
C SER A 288 -14.15 -20.31 10.12
N THR A 289 -13.31 -21.28 10.48
CA THR A 289 -11.97 -21.06 11.05
C THR A 289 -11.10 -20.16 10.16
N PRO A 290 -10.31 -19.22 10.70
CA PRO A 290 -9.48 -18.33 9.91
C PRO A 290 -8.27 -19.09 9.37
N ARG A 291 -8.26 -19.32 8.05
CA ARG A 291 -7.14 -19.92 7.33
C ARG A 291 -6.18 -18.81 6.88
N HIS A 292 -4.99 -18.83 7.46
CA HIS A 292 -3.83 -17.99 7.20
C HIS A 292 -3.64 -17.63 5.70
N GLU A 293 -3.95 -16.39 5.36
CA GLU A 293 -3.77 -15.83 4.01
C GLU A 293 -2.32 -15.33 3.87
N GLN A 294 -1.54 -15.96 3.00
CA GLN A 294 -0.25 -15.42 2.56
C GLN A 294 -0.49 -14.57 1.31
N GLN A 295 -0.52 -13.25 1.50
CA GLN A 295 -0.51 -12.26 0.42
C GLN A 295 0.71 -12.47 -0.50
N LYS A 296 0.45 -12.75 -1.77
CA LYS A 296 1.44 -12.71 -2.85
C LYS A 296 1.05 -11.61 -3.83
N SER A 297 2.00 -10.70 -4.03
CA SER A 297 2.00 -9.52 -4.88
C SER A 297 1.51 -9.77 -6.31
N ALA A 298 0.55 -8.95 -6.76
CA ALA A 298 0.20 -8.80 -8.17
C ALA A 298 1.04 -7.67 -8.80
N PHE A 299 1.76 -7.98 -9.87
CA PHE A 299 2.30 -6.99 -10.82
C PHE A 299 1.32 -6.85 -11.98
N PRO A 300 1.01 -5.63 -12.48
CA PRO A 300 0.23 -5.50 -13.71
C PRO A 300 1.10 -5.74 -14.95
N ILE A 301 0.59 -6.60 -15.83
CA ILE A 301 1.07 -6.88 -17.19
C ILE A 301 0.50 -5.79 -18.10
N ALA A 302 1.37 -5.03 -18.76
CA ALA A 302 1.00 -4.11 -19.83
C ALA A 302 0.89 -4.87 -21.16
N VAL A 303 -0.28 -4.83 -21.79
CA VAL A 303 -0.52 -5.27 -23.17
C VAL A 303 -0.32 -4.06 -24.08
N SER A 304 0.63 -4.17 -25.00
CA SER A 304 0.93 -3.17 -26.02
C SER A 304 0.33 -3.65 -27.35
N ILE A 305 -0.64 -2.90 -27.89
CA ILE A 305 -1.08 -2.98 -29.28
C ILE A 305 -0.78 -1.61 -29.90
N GLY A 306 -0.11 -1.65 -31.05
CA GLY A 306 0.64 -0.53 -31.61
C GLY A 306 -0.18 0.60 -32.21
N SER A 307 0.48 1.76 -32.30
CA SER A 307 0.31 2.72 -33.40
C SER A 307 1.56 3.59 -33.48
N HIS A 308 1.93 3.90 -34.72
CA HIS A 308 3.20 4.45 -35.15
C HIS A 308 3.39 5.91 -34.72
N SER A 309 4.52 6.24 -34.10
CA SER A 309 5.06 7.60 -34.03
C SER A 309 6.56 7.53 -33.75
N SER A 310 7.34 8.00 -34.72
CA SER A 310 8.80 8.03 -34.73
C SER A 310 9.33 9.26 -34.00
N LEU A 311 9.82 9.08 -32.76
CA LEU A 311 10.67 10.05 -32.06
C LEU A 311 11.81 9.34 -31.31
N PRO A 312 12.99 9.99 -31.19
CA PRO A 312 14.26 9.34 -30.87
C PRO A 312 14.35 8.98 -29.38
N GLY A 313 14.49 7.68 -29.11
CA GLY A 313 14.67 7.14 -27.76
C GLY A 313 16.06 7.39 -27.16
N PRO A 314 16.19 7.31 -25.83
CA PRO A 314 17.35 7.75 -25.07
C PRO A 314 18.56 6.82 -25.27
N SER A 315 19.69 7.46 -25.56
CA SER A 315 21.01 6.87 -25.73
C SER A 315 21.46 6.12 -24.47
N THR A 316 21.67 4.81 -24.59
CA THR A 316 22.33 3.99 -23.58
C THR A 316 23.85 4.06 -23.75
N PRO A 317 24.66 3.87 -22.68
CA PRO A 317 26.08 4.19 -22.70
C PRO A 317 26.83 3.22 -23.62
N ARG A 318 27.25 3.72 -24.78
CA ARG A 318 28.15 3.00 -25.70
C ARG A 318 29.49 2.78 -25.02
N ARG A 319 29.75 1.52 -24.68
CA ARG A 319 31.07 1.00 -24.33
C ARG A 319 32.03 1.29 -25.49
N SER A 320 33.02 2.15 -25.28
CA SER A 320 34.04 2.50 -26.27
C SER A 320 34.74 1.22 -26.74
N ARG A 321 34.65 0.95 -28.05
CA ARG A 321 35.42 -0.09 -28.72
C ARG A 321 36.33 0.64 -29.68
N ASN A 322 37.60 0.72 -29.31
CA ASN A 322 38.67 1.23 -30.15
C ASN A 322 38.66 0.49 -31.50
N GLN A 323 38.48 1.25 -32.57
CA GLN A 323 38.76 0.84 -33.94
C GLN A 323 39.64 1.95 -34.54
N PRO A 324 40.84 1.64 -35.06
CA PRO A 324 41.67 2.60 -35.78
C PRO A 324 41.04 2.91 -37.14
N SER A 325 40.98 4.20 -37.46
CA SER A 325 40.53 4.76 -38.73
C SER A 325 41.44 4.30 -39.87
N ARG A 326 40.86 3.54 -40.83
CA ARG A 326 41.46 3.29 -42.14
C ARG A 326 40.64 4.02 -43.20
N LEU A 327 41.28 5.02 -43.77
CA LEU A 327 40.86 5.83 -44.92
C LEU A 327 40.65 4.88 -46.12
N VAL A 328 39.48 4.96 -46.76
CA VAL A 328 39.16 4.29 -48.01
C VAL A 328 39.18 5.34 -49.10
N GLU A 329 40.14 5.18 -50.01
CA GLU A 329 40.19 5.83 -51.31
C GLU A 329 39.81 4.79 -52.37
N GLU A 330 39.30 5.28 -53.48
CA GLU A 330 38.62 4.60 -54.59
C GLU A 330 39.44 3.47 -55.24
N SER A 331 38.73 2.50 -55.83
CA SER A 331 38.67 2.27 -57.30
C SER A 331 38.44 0.81 -57.67
N ALA A 332 37.47 0.65 -58.57
CA ALA A 332 37.25 -0.30 -59.66
C ALA A 332 37.84 -1.74 -59.68
N THR A 333 37.13 -2.55 -60.47
CA THR A 333 37.50 -3.77 -61.22
C THR A 333 37.15 -5.15 -60.64
N MET A 334 36.58 -5.92 -61.57
CA MET A 334 36.06 -7.28 -61.49
C MET A 334 37.14 -8.28 -61.07
N GLU A 335 36.77 -9.34 -60.34
CA GLU A 335 37.08 -10.70 -60.77
C GLU A 335 36.34 -11.76 -59.95
N VAL A 336 35.99 -12.82 -60.66
CA VAL A 336 35.49 -14.11 -60.22
C VAL A 336 36.61 -14.85 -59.50
N ASP A 337 36.41 -15.33 -58.25
CA ASP A 337 36.89 -16.67 -57.90
C ASP A 337 36.38 -17.27 -56.57
N GLU A 338 36.15 -18.58 -56.65
CA GLU A 338 36.26 -19.65 -55.65
C GLU A 338 35.92 -19.41 -54.16
N GLN A 339 34.74 -19.91 -53.80
CA GLN A 339 34.55 -21.09 -52.94
C GLN A 339 35.66 -21.40 -51.90
N ARG A 340 35.91 -20.50 -50.94
CA ARG A 340 36.73 -20.80 -49.76
C ARG A 340 35.86 -21.20 -48.57
N SER A 341 35.70 -22.51 -48.39
CA SER A 341 35.10 -23.13 -47.20
C SER A 341 35.92 -22.77 -45.95
N ALA A 342 35.43 -21.80 -45.18
CA ALA A 342 36.01 -21.42 -43.90
C ALA A 342 35.79 -22.55 -42.86
N PRO A 343 36.82 -22.87 -42.05
CA PRO A 343 36.75 -23.97 -41.09
C PRO A 343 35.70 -23.68 -40.01
N ALA A 344 34.84 -24.67 -39.76
CA ALA A 344 33.78 -24.64 -38.77
C ALA A 344 34.31 -24.22 -37.39
N GLY A 345 34.02 -22.97 -36.99
CA GLY A 345 34.28 -22.50 -35.64
C GLY A 345 33.51 -23.33 -34.60
N PRO A 346 34.06 -23.52 -33.39
CA PRO A 346 33.42 -24.32 -32.36
C PRO A 346 32.03 -23.76 -32.02
N PRO A 347 31.02 -24.63 -31.84
CA PRO A 347 29.64 -24.22 -31.65
C PRO A 347 29.52 -23.28 -30.44
N VAL A 348 29.15 -22.03 -30.72
CA VAL A 348 28.92 -21.02 -29.69
C VAL A 348 27.77 -21.52 -28.81
N ARG A 349 28.08 -21.84 -27.55
CA ARG A 349 27.11 -22.26 -26.55
C ARG A 349 26.08 -21.14 -26.35
N LYS A 350 24.93 -21.26 -27.03
CA LYS A 350 23.76 -20.42 -26.81
C LYS A 350 23.35 -20.60 -25.35
N ARG A 351 23.49 -19.55 -24.55
CA ARG A 351 23.03 -19.55 -23.15
C ARG A 351 21.54 -19.85 -23.18
N PHE A 352 21.15 -20.90 -22.47
CA PHE A 352 19.76 -21.31 -22.31
C PHE A 352 19.00 -20.12 -21.71
N ARG A 353 18.29 -19.37 -22.56
CA ARG A 353 17.24 -18.46 -22.11
C ARG A 353 16.08 -19.39 -21.78
N PRO A 354 15.58 -19.44 -20.53
CA PRO A 354 14.33 -20.10 -20.27
C PRO A 354 13.32 -19.53 -21.26
N VAL A 355 12.87 -20.36 -22.20
CA VAL A 355 11.73 -20.03 -23.05
C VAL A 355 10.64 -19.75 -22.04
N PHE A 356 10.16 -18.51 -21.98
CA PHE A 356 8.99 -18.19 -21.18
C PHE A 356 7.90 -19.11 -21.69
N LEU A 357 7.65 -20.19 -20.95
CA LEU A 357 6.58 -21.13 -21.24
C LEU A 357 5.31 -20.27 -21.21
N ASP A 358 4.57 -20.34 -22.31
CA ASP A 358 3.37 -19.53 -22.55
C ASP A 358 2.46 -19.54 -21.30
N GLN A 359 1.81 -18.42 -20.99
CA GLN A 359 1.03 -18.23 -19.76
C GLN A 359 -0.03 -19.34 -19.60
N ARG A 360 -0.54 -19.87 -20.73
CA ARG A 360 -1.39 -21.06 -20.79
C ARG A 360 -0.78 -22.29 -20.12
N GLN A 361 0.52 -22.52 -20.27
CA GLN A 361 1.21 -23.68 -19.73
C GLN A 361 1.42 -23.56 -18.20
N TRP A 362 1.56 -22.33 -17.69
CA TRP A 362 1.54 -22.06 -16.24
C TRP A 362 0.15 -22.32 -15.63
N CYS A 363 -0.91 -21.85 -16.27
CA CYS A 363 -2.28 -22.09 -15.79
C CYS A 363 -2.70 -23.57 -15.87
N SER A 364 -2.18 -24.33 -16.85
CA SER A 364 -2.52 -25.75 -17.03
C SER A 364 -1.92 -26.72 -16.01
N ARG A 365 -1.03 -26.26 -15.12
CA ARG A 365 -0.12 -27.15 -14.37
C ARG A 365 -0.14 -27.04 -12.86
N ASP A 366 -1.01 -26.23 -12.26
CA ASP A 366 -1.14 -26.25 -10.80
C ASP A 366 -2.40 -27.04 -10.37
N PRO A 367 -2.27 -28.30 -9.93
CA PRO A 367 -3.39 -29.09 -9.41
C PRO A 367 -4.09 -28.42 -8.23
N LYS A 368 -3.43 -27.48 -7.53
CA LYS A 368 -4.07 -26.73 -6.43
C LYS A 368 -5.07 -25.72 -6.97
N LEU A 369 -4.76 -25.03 -8.07
CA LEU A 369 -5.68 -24.10 -8.70
C LEU A 369 -6.92 -24.81 -9.24
N ALA A 370 -6.75 -25.99 -9.86
CA ALA A 370 -7.87 -26.81 -10.29
C ALA A 370 -8.79 -27.18 -9.11
N LYS A 371 -8.23 -27.65 -7.99
CA LYS A 371 -9.00 -27.97 -6.77
C LYS A 371 -9.73 -26.77 -6.17
N ILE A 372 -9.12 -25.58 -6.20
CA ILE A 372 -9.75 -24.34 -5.71
C ILE A 372 -10.92 -23.96 -6.62
N TRP A 373 -10.74 -24.09 -7.93
CA TRP A 373 -11.78 -23.80 -8.91
C TRP A 373 -12.97 -24.76 -8.80
N ASP A 374 -12.71 -26.06 -8.65
CA ASP A 374 -13.75 -27.07 -8.44
C ASP A 374 -14.54 -26.79 -7.15
N ALA A 375 -13.86 -26.43 -6.05
CA ALA A 375 -14.50 -26.06 -4.80
C ALA A 375 -15.35 -24.77 -4.93
N ALA A 376 -14.90 -23.80 -5.72
CA ALA A 376 -15.65 -22.57 -5.99
C ALA A 376 -16.92 -22.84 -6.81
N ILE A 377 -16.84 -23.73 -7.82
CA ILE A 377 -18.01 -24.18 -8.59
C ILE A 377 -18.99 -24.90 -7.68
N GLU A 378 -18.52 -25.85 -6.86
CA GLU A 378 -19.38 -26.59 -5.94
C GLU A 378 -20.10 -25.64 -4.95
N HIS A 379 -19.36 -24.68 -4.38
CA HIS A 379 -19.93 -23.67 -3.51
C HIS A 379 -20.99 -22.81 -4.22
N ARG A 380 -20.71 -22.36 -5.45
CA ARG A 380 -21.68 -21.59 -6.26
C ARG A 380 -22.95 -22.40 -6.51
N THR A 381 -22.83 -23.66 -6.92
CA THR A 381 -23.98 -24.54 -7.20
C THR A 381 -24.80 -24.77 -5.93
N ARG A 382 -24.13 -24.99 -4.79
CA ARG A 382 -24.80 -25.11 -3.47
C ARG A 382 -25.56 -23.83 -3.11
N MET A 383 -24.94 -22.66 -3.31
CA MET A 383 -25.59 -21.37 -3.05
C MET A 383 -26.77 -21.12 -3.97
N MET A 384 -26.70 -21.50 -5.25
CA MET A 384 -27.83 -21.40 -6.19
C MET A 384 -29.01 -22.32 -5.81
N GLY A 385 -28.74 -23.45 -5.16
CA GLY A 385 -29.79 -24.34 -4.65
C GLY A 385 -30.50 -23.79 -3.40
N LEU A 386 -29.77 -23.09 -2.52
CA LEU A 386 -30.32 -22.47 -1.32
C LEU A 386 -31.04 -21.15 -1.61
N TYR A 387 -30.49 -20.37 -2.54
CA TYR A 387 -31.02 -19.08 -2.96
C TYR A 387 -31.39 -19.18 -4.43
N PRO A 388 -32.66 -19.53 -4.76
CA PRO A 388 -33.14 -19.53 -6.13
C PRO A 388 -33.00 -18.11 -6.69
N HIS A 389 -31.92 -17.92 -7.45
CA HIS A 389 -31.59 -16.73 -8.23
C HIS A 389 -31.88 -15.42 -7.48
N PRO A 390 -31.00 -14.99 -6.56
CA PRO A 390 -31.20 -13.76 -5.77
C PRO A 390 -31.37 -12.51 -6.64
N PHE A 391 -30.99 -12.58 -7.92
CA PHE A 391 -31.12 -11.50 -8.90
C PHE A 391 -32.30 -11.65 -9.86
N GLU A 392 -33.05 -12.76 -9.86
CA GLU A 392 -34.24 -12.91 -10.70
C GLU A 392 -35.37 -11.95 -10.31
N GLN A 393 -35.43 -11.57 -9.03
CA GLN A 393 -36.36 -10.54 -8.53
C GLN A 393 -36.12 -9.17 -9.17
N TYR A 394 -34.92 -8.93 -9.69
CA TYR A 394 -34.53 -7.69 -10.34
C TYR A 394 -34.57 -7.80 -11.88
N ARG A 395 -34.97 -8.95 -12.45
CA ARG A 395 -35.23 -8.99 -13.89
C ARG A 395 -36.49 -8.17 -14.16
N PRO A 396 -36.41 -7.13 -15.02
CA PRO A 396 -37.60 -6.39 -15.41
C PRO A 396 -38.59 -7.35 -16.08
N VAL A 397 -39.82 -7.36 -15.58
CA VAL A 397 -40.92 -8.12 -16.17
C VAL A 397 -41.24 -7.46 -17.50
N VAL A 398 -40.78 -8.06 -18.60
CA VAL A 398 -41.17 -7.65 -19.95
C VAL A 398 -42.61 -8.10 -20.14
N THR A 399 -43.57 -7.22 -19.88
CA THR A 399 -44.97 -7.44 -20.23
C THR A 399 -45.10 -7.30 -21.74
N SER A 400 -45.30 -8.42 -22.43
CA SER A 400 -45.61 -8.51 -23.86
C SER A 400 -47.03 -8.07 -24.18
#